data_AF-V4ACH2-F1
#
_entry.id   AF-V4ACH2-F1
#
_cell.length_a   1.000
_cell.length_b   1.000
_cell.length_c   1.000
_cell.angle_alpha   90.00
_cell.angle_beta   90.00
_cell.angle_gamma   90.00
#
_symmetry.space_group_name_H-M   'P 1'
#
loop_
_entity.id
_entity.type
_entity.pdbx_description
1 polymer ?
#
loop_
_entity_poly.entity_id
_entity_poly.type
_entity_poly.pdbx_seq_one_letter_code
_entity_poly.pdbx_strand_id
1 'polypeptide(L)'
;MVALMLVDILFNCIDSTCKDELINCVDYGKDACTKYAQWAADKCAKYCDLCPGKTTSMLAPTTTAPKVTGCVDKLPNCGLYDPNICTDHKYAQWSRVNCPEHCNMCTPGCYFNGNVYKQSEVFKDACKLKCTCKNAALGQFACTSMCYSWNLPDICTMEPPKPGKCCSTPKCPDNVHIKYPDGYTED
;
A
#
# COMPACT_ATOMS: atom_id res chain seq x y z
N MET A 1 -7.28 -64.22 -0.50
CA MET A 1 -7.33 -63.10 0.47
C MET A 1 -6.99 -61.81 -0.27
N VAL A 2 -7.54 -60.71 0.22
CA VAL A 2 -7.83 -59.41 -0.42
C VAL A 2 -6.59 -58.55 -0.74
N ALA A 3 -6.63 -57.94 -1.94
CA ALA A 3 -6.25 -56.58 -2.40
C ALA A 3 -4.95 -55.84 -1.98
N LEU A 4 -4.26 -55.33 -3.02
CA LEU A 4 -3.79 -53.95 -3.29
C LEU A 4 -3.16 -53.10 -2.17
N MET A 5 -2.02 -52.46 -2.47
CA MET A 5 -1.93 -51.05 -2.91
C MET A 5 -0.46 -50.67 -3.20
N LEU A 6 -0.20 -50.27 -4.45
CA LEU A 6 0.86 -49.33 -4.85
C LEU A 6 0.53 -47.96 -4.26
N VAL A 7 1.52 -47.11 -3.99
CA VAL A 7 1.64 -45.73 -4.49
C VAL A 7 2.90 -45.09 -3.89
N ASP A 8 3.70 -44.56 -4.79
CA ASP A 8 4.95 -43.86 -4.58
C ASP A 8 4.87 -42.70 -3.60
N ILE A 9 5.99 -42.52 -2.91
CA ILE A 9 6.25 -41.51 -1.89
C ILE A 9 6.22 -40.11 -2.53
N LEU A 10 5.07 -39.45 -2.49
CA LEU A 10 4.97 -37.99 -2.51
C LEU A 10 5.13 -37.51 -1.06
N PHE A 11 6.34 -37.04 -0.74
CA PHE A 11 6.66 -36.33 0.50
C PHE A 11 5.88 -35.01 0.55
N ASN A 12 4.61 -35.06 0.96
CA ASN A 12 3.89 -33.87 1.41
C ASN A 12 4.47 -33.48 2.77
N CYS A 13 5.18 -32.35 2.81
CA CYS A 13 5.60 -31.73 4.05
C CYS A 13 4.36 -31.16 4.77
N ILE A 14 3.67 -32.00 5.55
CA ILE A 14 2.70 -31.53 6.53
C ILE A 14 3.55 -30.95 7.67
N ASP A 15 3.68 -29.63 7.69
CA ASP A 15 4.42 -28.96 8.76
C ASP A 15 3.64 -29.10 10.08
N SER A 16 4.13 -29.98 10.93
CA SER A 16 3.65 -30.21 12.30
C SER A 16 3.75 -28.97 13.22
N THR A 17 4.29 -27.85 12.74
CA THR A 17 4.44 -26.61 13.52
C THR A 17 3.32 -25.58 13.31
N CYS A 18 2.33 -25.83 12.44
CA CYS A 18 1.23 -24.89 12.32
C CYS A 18 0.30 -24.88 13.54
N LYS A 19 0.44 -23.84 14.36
CA LYS A 19 -0.35 -23.56 15.56
C LYS A 19 -0.68 -22.08 15.62
N ASP A 20 -1.75 -21.75 16.35
CA ASP A 20 -1.96 -20.37 16.76
C ASP A 20 -0.95 -20.02 17.85
N GLU A 21 -0.31 -18.86 17.74
CA GLU A 21 0.54 -18.31 18.80
C GLU A 21 -0.33 -17.74 19.91
N LEU A 22 -1.49 -17.19 19.55
CA LEU A 22 -2.50 -16.67 20.48
C LEU A 22 -3.59 -17.71 20.74
N ILE A 23 -3.94 -17.90 22.01
CA ILE A 23 -5.00 -18.82 22.40
C ILE A 23 -6.41 -18.26 22.14
N ASN A 24 -6.55 -16.95 21.98
CA ASN A 24 -7.81 -16.24 21.90
C ASN A 24 -8.18 -15.78 20.48
N CYS A 25 -7.66 -16.45 19.45
CA CYS A 25 -7.95 -16.12 18.04
C CYS A 25 -9.45 -16.06 17.72
N VAL A 26 -10.28 -16.83 18.44
CA VAL A 26 -11.75 -16.81 18.31
C VAL A 26 -12.38 -15.48 18.69
N ASP A 27 -11.80 -14.75 19.63
CA ASP A 27 -12.35 -13.48 20.14
C ASP A 27 -12.25 -12.35 19.11
N TYR A 28 -11.31 -12.47 18.17
CA TYR A 28 -11.10 -11.51 17.09
C TYR A 28 -12.04 -11.73 15.90
N GLY A 29 -12.72 -12.88 15.84
CA GLY A 29 -13.64 -13.24 14.77
C GLY A 29 -12.96 -13.53 13.42
N LYS A 30 -13.69 -14.18 12.50
CA LYS A 30 -13.16 -14.61 11.19
C LYS A 30 -12.75 -13.44 10.27
N ASP A 31 -13.32 -12.26 10.45
CA ASP A 31 -12.93 -11.06 9.69
C ASP A 31 -11.48 -10.64 9.96
N ALA A 32 -10.91 -11.01 11.11
CA ALA A 32 -9.50 -10.74 11.40
C ALA A 32 -8.56 -11.47 10.43
N CYS A 33 -8.97 -12.63 9.91
CA CYS A 33 -8.21 -13.42 8.95
C CYS A 33 -8.02 -12.72 7.60
N THR A 34 -8.90 -11.78 7.24
CA THR A 34 -8.84 -11.04 5.97
C THR A 34 -8.44 -9.58 6.17
N LYS A 35 -8.96 -8.93 7.22
CA LYS A 35 -8.66 -7.52 7.54
C LYS A 35 -7.24 -7.32 8.06
N TYR A 36 -6.68 -8.32 8.74
CA TYR A 36 -5.34 -8.29 9.33
C TYR A 36 -4.52 -9.52 8.90
N ALA A 37 -4.52 -9.82 7.60
CA ALA A 37 -3.99 -11.07 7.04
C ALA A 37 -2.58 -11.44 7.52
N GLN A 38 -1.64 -10.49 7.59
CA GLN A 38 -0.27 -10.75 8.07
C GLN A 38 -0.25 -11.09 9.56
N TRP A 39 -0.92 -10.29 10.39
CA TRP A 39 -1.05 -10.56 11.83
C TRP A 39 -1.74 -11.91 12.09
N ALA A 40 -2.77 -12.23 11.32
CA ALA A 40 -3.47 -13.50 11.42
C ALA A 40 -2.59 -14.67 10.99
N ALA A 41 -1.72 -14.49 9.99
CA ALA A 41 -0.74 -15.49 9.60
C ALA A 41 0.32 -15.72 10.68
N ASP A 42 0.72 -14.68 11.41
CA ASP A 42 1.73 -14.81 12.46
C ASP A 42 1.14 -15.34 13.78
N LYS A 43 -0.07 -14.90 14.13
CA LYS A 43 -0.65 -15.11 15.47
C LYS A 43 -1.75 -16.16 15.53
N CYS A 44 -2.47 -16.33 14.43
CA CYS A 44 -3.69 -17.12 14.35
C CYS A 44 -3.71 -18.02 13.09
N ALA A 45 -2.52 -18.50 12.69
CA ALA A 45 -2.32 -19.20 11.43
C ALA A 45 -3.26 -20.40 11.26
N LYS A 46 -3.52 -21.13 12.35
CA LYS A 46 -4.39 -22.31 12.35
C LYS A 46 -5.86 -21.90 12.39
N TYR A 47 -6.23 -20.95 13.23
CA TYR A 47 -7.60 -20.41 13.31
C TYR A 47 -8.06 -19.81 11.98
N CYS A 48 -7.14 -19.22 11.22
CA CYS A 48 -7.39 -18.59 9.94
C CYS A 48 -7.12 -19.48 8.72
N ASP A 49 -6.80 -20.76 8.92
CA ASP A 49 -6.49 -21.71 7.84
C ASP A 49 -5.32 -21.27 6.93
N LEU A 50 -4.35 -20.53 7.48
CA LEU A 50 -3.18 -19.97 6.80
C LEU A 50 -1.91 -20.84 6.91
N CYS A 51 -2.04 -22.07 7.42
CA CYS A 51 -0.94 -23.02 7.55
C CYS A 51 -0.29 -23.34 6.20
N PRO A 52 1.05 -23.24 6.07
CA PRO A 52 1.75 -23.70 4.87
C PRO A 52 1.60 -25.23 4.71
N GLY A 53 1.22 -25.69 3.52
CA GLY A 53 1.03 -27.11 3.20
C GLY A 53 -0.41 -27.53 2.91
N LYS A 54 -1.41 -26.66 3.16
CA LYS A 54 -2.74 -26.83 2.58
C LYS A 54 -2.75 -26.10 1.24
N THR A 55 -2.41 -26.78 0.15
CA THR A 55 -2.66 -26.30 -1.22
C THR A 55 -4.16 -26.29 -1.50
N THR A 56 -4.91 -25.51 -0.74
CA THR A 56 -6.06 -24.82 -1.30
C THR A 56 -5.43 -23.59 -1.91
N SER A 57 -5.33 -23.59 -3.23
CA SER A 57 -5.08 -22.40 -4.02
C SER A 57 -6.05 -21.33 -3.53
N MET A 58 -5.61 -20.50 -2.59
CA MET A 58 -6.12 -19.15 -2.51
C MET A 58 -5.70 -18.55 -3.84
N LEU A 59 -6.63 -18.59 -4.79
CA LEU A 59 -6.64 -17.65 -5.89
C LEU A 59 -6.47 -16.28 -5.23
N ALA A 60 -5.23 -15.79 -5.21
CA ALA A 60 -5.01 -14.36 -5.28
C ALA A 60 -6.01 -13.84 -6.32
N PRO A 61 -6.73 -12.74 -6.06
CA PRO A 61 -7.66 -12.21 -7.05
C PRO A 61 -6.88 -12.10 -8.35
N THR A 62 -7.21 -12.97 -9.31
CA THR A 62 -6.58 -13.02 -10.63
C THR A 62 -7.12 -11.85 -11.43
N THR A 63 -6.86 -10.63 -10.95
CA THR A 63 -6.74 -9.49 -11.84
C THR A 63 -5.42 -9.69 -12.56
N THR A 64 -5.50 -10.37 -13.71
CA THR A 64 -4.48 -10.38 -14.77
C THR A 64 -4.32 -8.95 -15.29
N ALA A 65 -3.81 -8.06 -14.46
CA ALA A 65 -3.17 -6.85 -14.95
C ALA A 65 -1.94 -7.33 -15.75
N PRO A 66 -1.77 -6.90 -17.01
CA PRO A 66 -0.60 -7.28 -17.79
C PRO A 66 0.67 -6.88 -17.04
N LYS A 67 1.51 -7.85 -16.67
CA LYS A 67 2.86 -7.58 -16.16
C LYS A 67 3.58 -6.75 -17.22
N VAL A 68 4.12 -5.59 -16.87
CA VAL A 68 4.83 -4.72 -17.82
C VAL A 68 6.05 -5.47 -18.36
N THR A 69 6.11 -5.68 -19.69
CA THR A 69 7.25 -6.29 -20.35
C THR A 69 8.51 -5.45 -20.11
N GLY A 70 9.58 -6.06 -19.57
CA GLY A 70 10.82 -5.37 -19.21
C GLY A 70 10.88 -4.84 -17.79
N CYS A 71 9.88 -5.13 -16.94
CA CYS A 71 10.00 -4.90 -15.50
C CYS A 71 10.96 -5.93 -14.89
N VAL A 72 12.14 -5.46 -14.50
CA VAL A 72 13.20 -6.25 -13.86
C VAL A 72 13.74 -5.48 -12.66
N ASP A 73 14.32 -6.21 -11.72
CA ASP A 73 15.07 -5.62 -10.62
C ASP A 73 16.29 -4.85 -11.16
N LYS A 74 16.48 -3.62 -10.68
CA LYS A 74 17.68 -2.82 -11.00
C LYS A 74 18.88 -3.26 -10.20
N LEU A 75 18.65 -3.76 -8.98
CA LEU A 75 19.73 -4.24 -8.12
C LEU A 75 19.86 -5.75 -8.24
N PRO A 76 21.10 -6.27 -8.33
CA PRO A 76 21.34 -7.71 -8.47
C PRO A 76 21.05 -8.50 -7.18
N ASN A 77 20.91 -7.82 -6.04
CA ASN A 77 20.75 -8.44 -4.73
C ASN A 77 19.33 -8.34 -4.15
N CYS A 78 18.32 -8.03 -4.96
CA CYS A 78 16.95 -7.89 -4.48
C CYS A 78 16.43 -9.15 -3.77
N GLY A 79 16.81 -10.35 -4.25
CA GLY A 79 16.47 -11.61 -3.61
C GLY A 79 17.13 -11.89 -2.25
N LEU A 80 18.06 -11.04 -1.80
CA LEU A 80 18.66 -11.14 -0.46
C LEU A 80 17.93 -10.32 0.59
N TYR A 81 17.05 -9.40 0.19
CA TYR A 81 16.28 -8.60 1.13
C TYR A 81 15.07 -9.37 1.63
N ASP A 82 14.70 -9.09 2.88
CA ASP A 82 13.48 -9.63 3.47
C ASP A 82 12.24 -9.10 2.71
N PRO A 83 11.23 -9.93 2.40
CA PRO A 83 10.03 -9.51 1.68
C PRO A 83 9.29 -8.30 2.31
N ASN A 84 9.45 -8.06 3.61
CA ASN A 84 8.87 -6.89 4.28
C ASN A 84 9.45 -5.56 3.76
N ILE A 85 10.61 -5.55 3.10
CA ILE A 85 11.18 -4.34 2.47
C ILE A 85 10.25 -3.77 1.37
N CYS A 86 9.37 -4.61 0.82
CA CYS A 86 8.40 -4.22 -0.19
C CYS A 86 7.23 -3.39 0.38
N THR A 87 6.94 -3.54 1.66
CA THR A 87 5.79 -2.90 2.34
C THR A 87 6.19 -1.92 3.44
N ASP A 88 7.45 -1.98 3.90
CA ASP A 88 7.96 -1.08 4.93
C ASP A 88 7.86 0.40 4.52
N HIS A 89 7.35 1.25 5.41
CA HIS A 89 7.13 2.67 5.13
C HIS A 89 8.38 3.46 4.73
N LYS A 90 9.59 3.01 5.11
CA LYS A 90 10.85 3.65 4.75
C LYS A 90 11.35 3.15 3.40
N TYR A 91 11.21 1.86 3.13
CA TYR A 91 11.86 1.23 1.98
C TYR A 91 10.93 0.90 0.83
N ALA A 92 9.60 0.83 1.02
CA ALA A 92 8.66 0.46 -0.03
C ALA A 92 8.79 1.33 -1.28
N GLN A 93 9.06 2.63 -1.14
CA GLN A 93 9.28 3.51 -2.29
C GLN A 93 10.59 3.20 -3.02
N TRP A 94 11.65 2.90 -2.27
CA TRP A 94 12.93 2.50 -2.85
C TRP A 94 12.83 1.13 -3.54
N SER A 95 12.13 0.17 -2.92
CA SER A 95 11.94 -1.19 -3.43
C SER A 95 11.15 -1.19 -4.74
N ARG A 96 10.19 -0.27 -4.92
CA ARG A 96 9.49 -0.10 -6.21
C ARG A 96 10.42 0.25 -7.35
N VAL A 97 11.45 1.05 -7.08
CA VAL A 97 12.34 1.55 -8.12
C VAL A 97 13.47 0.56 -8.38
N ASN A 98 13.92 -0.14 -7.34
CA ASN A 98 15.13 -0.96 -7.38
C ASN A 98 14.85 -2.46 -7.45
N CYS A 99 13.74 -2.91 -6.88
CA CYS A 99 13.35 -4.31 -6.76
C CYS A 99 11.87 -4.59 -7.16
N PRO A 100 11.35 -3.99 -8.25
CA PRO A 100 9.93 -4.12 -8.62
C PRO A 100 9.52 -5.56 -8.96
N GLU A 101 10.43 -6.40 -9.45
CA GLU A 101 10.09 -7.80 -9.73
C GLU A 101 10.04 -8.61 -8.44
N HIS A 102 11.06 -8.51 -7.59
CA HIS A 102 11.08 -9.17 -6.28
C HIS A 102 9.84 -8.80 -5.44
N CYS A 103 9.41 -7.53 -5.50
CA CYS A 103 8.24 -7.05 -4.77
C CYS A 103 6.90 -7.26 -5.47
N ASN A 104 6.87 -7.95 -6.62
CA ASN A 104 5.68 -8.15 -7.44
C ASN A 104 4.95 -6.83 -7.79
N MET A 105 5.71 -5.76 -7.99
CA MET A 105 5.25 -4.40 -8.34
C MET A 105 5.35 -4.13 -9.84
N CYS A 106 5.40 -5.18 -10.65
CA CYS A 106 5.46 -5.09 -12.11
C CYS A 106 4.10 -4.86 -12.78
N THR A 107 3.08 -4.47 -12.03
CA THR A 107 1.78 -4.09 -12.59
C THR A 107 1.78 -2.60 -12.95
N PRO A 108 1.20 -2.21 -14.11
CA PRO A 108 1.08 -0.81 -14.48
C PRO A 108 0.26 -0.05 -13.43
N GLY A 109 0.81 1.04 -12.91
CA GLY A 109 0.15 1.89 -11.94
C GLY A 109 1.11 2.84 -11.22
N CYS A 110 0.57 3.94 -10.71
CA CYS A 110 1.30 4.86 -9.85
C CYS A 110 1.13 4.42 -8.40
N TYR A 111 2.22 4.04 -7.77
CA TYR A 111 2.19 3.57 -6.40
C TYR A 111 2.37 4.74 -5.43
N PHE A 112 1.44 4.91 -4.49
CA PHE A 112 1.51 5.96 -3.47
C PHE A 112 0.89 5.48 -2.16
N ASN A 113 1.61 5.65 -1.04
CA ASN A 113 1.22 5.18 0.30
C ASN A 113 0.64 3.74 0.35
N GLY A 114 1.27 2.81 -0.38
CA GLY A 114 0.87 1.39 -0.41
C GLY A 114 -0.27 1.07 -1.38
N ASN A 115 -0.91 2.07 -1.99
CA ASN A 115 -1.96 1.89 -2.99
C ASN A 115 -1.41 2.03 -4.41
N VAL A 116 -2.12 1.42 -5.36
CA VAL A 116 -1.82 1.50 -6.80
C VAL A 116 -2.93 2.26 -7.50
N TYR A 117 -2.56 3.35 -8.17
CA TYR A 117 -3.48 4.22 -8.89
C TYR A 117 -3.34 4.03 -10.39
N LYS A 118 -4.46 3.93 -11.10
CA LYS A 118 -4.49 3.73 -12.55
C LYS A 118 -4.09 5.00 -13.28
N GLN A 119 -3.81 4.88 -14.57
CA GLN A 119 -3.53 6.01 -15.45
C GLN A 119 -4.59 7.11 -15.29
N SER A 120 -4.15 8.36 -15.15
CA SER A 120 -5.00 9.55 -14.94
C SER A 120 -5.81 9.57 -13.64
N GLU A 121 -5.71 8.56 -12.78
CA GLU A 121 -6.38 8.55 -11.49
C GLU A 121 -5.82 9.63 -10.57
N VAL A 122 -6.72 10.30 -9.85
CA VAL A 122 -6.40 11.37 -8.91
C VAL A 122 -6.54 10.83 -7.50
N PHE A 123 -5.51 11.03 -6.69
CA PHE A 123 -5.45 10.56 -5.32
C PHE A 123 -4.87 11.64 -4.40
N LYS A 124 -5.09 11.49 -3.08
CA LYS A 124 -4.72 12.49 -2.09
C LYS A 124 -3.90 11.90 -0.97
N ASP A 125 -2.97 12.70 -0.44
CA ASP A 125 -2.30 12.45 0.83
C ASP A 125 -2.92 13.33 1.90
N ALA A 126 -4.05 12.89 2.44
CA ALA A 126 -4.85 13.68 3.39
C ALA A 126 -5.06 15.12 2.88
N CYS A 127 -4.60 16.13 3.65
CA CYS A 127 -4.69 17.55 3.32
C CYS A 127 -3.36 18.14 2.79
N LYS A 128 -2.39 17.31 2.41
CA LYS A 128 -1.07 17.78 1.96
C LYS A 128 -0.98 17.89 0.45
N LEU A 129 -1.29 16.80 -0.25
CA LEU A 129 -1.04 16.68 -1.68
C LEU A 129 -2.26 16.13 -2.41
N LYS A 130 -2.49 16.65 -3.62
CA LYS A 130 -3.35 16.06 -4.63
C LYS A 130 -2.47 15.63 -5.79
N CYS A 131 -2.48 14.34 -6.08
CA CYS A 131 -1.62 13.73 -7.07
C CYS A 131 -2.45 13.19 -8.24
N THR A 132 -1.85 13.13 -9.42
CA THR A 132 -2.42 12.50 -10.61
C THR A 132 -1.42 11.52 -11.17
N CYS A 133 -1.85 10.29 -11.44
CA CYS A 133 -1.02 9.32 -12.14
C CYS A 133 -0.83 9.74 -13.59
N LYS A 134 0.38 10.18 -13.96
CA LYS A 134 0.68 10.73 -15.29
C LYS A 134 1.15 9.66 -16.27
N ASN A 135 1.86 8.65 -15.79
CA ASN A 135 2.30 7.52 -16.59
C ASN A 135 2.35 6.24 -15.73
N ALA A 136 1.27 5.47 -15.77
CA ALA A 136 1.13 4.20 -15.06
C ALA A 136 2.13 3.14 -15.53
N ALA A 137 2.55 3.17 -16.81
CA ALA A 137 3.54 2.23 -17.32
C ALA A 137 4.94 2.45 -16.70
N LEU A 138 5.25 3.71 -16.35
CA LEU A 138 6.50 4.09 -15.68
C LEU A 138 6.34 4.36 -14.18
N GLY A 139 5.13 4.17 -13.63
CA GLY A 139 4.81 4.50 -12.24
C GLY A 139 4.93 5.99 -11.87
N GLN A 140 4.93 6.90 -12.85
CA GLN A 140 5.14 8.32 -12.63
C GLN A 140 3.83 9.06 -12.33
N PHE A 141 3.80 9.77 -11.21
CA PHE A 141 2.70 10.65 -10.83
C PHE A 141 3.22 12.07 -10.55
N ALA A 142 2.33 13.04 -10.69
CA ALA A 142 2.62 14.44 -10.37
C ALA A 142 1.70 14.89 -9.23
N CYS A 143 2.28 15.49 -8.19
CA CYS A 143 1.54 16.01 -7.04
C CYS A 143 1.62 17.53 -7.00
N THR A 144 0.51 18.16 -6.61
CA THR A 144 0.44 19.57 -6.25
C THR A 144 0.05 19.68 -4.77
N SER A 145 0.53 20.73 -4.10
CA SER A 145 0.00 21.09 -2.77
C SER A 145 -1.51 21.29 -2.88
N MET A 146 -2.26 20.74 -1.93
CA MET A 146 -3.69 21.03 -1.82
C MET A 146 -3.93 22.45 -1.33
N CYS A 147 -3.02 22.97 -0.51
CA CYS A 147 -3.13 24.29 0.05
C CYS A 147 -2.27 25.30 -0.70
N TYR A 148 -2.83 26.50 -0.86
CA TYR A 148 -2.11 27.60 -1.46
C TYR A 148 -0.92 28.00 -0.58
N SER A 149 0.22 28.22 -1.21
CA SER A 149 1.41 28.72 -0.52
C SER A 149 1.32 30.24 -0.41
N TRP A 150 0.96 30.72 0.77
CA TRP A 150 0.84 32.14 1.02
C TRP A 150 2.21 32.82 1.14
N ASN A 151 2.37 33.95 0.43
CA ASN A 151 3.47 34.89 0.66
C ASN A 151 2.89 36.13 1.33
N LEU A 152 3.00 36.20 2.66
CA LEU A 152 2.36 37.23 3.49
C LEU A 152 3.41 38.03 4.26
N PRO A 153 3.13 39.30 4.58
CA PRO A 153 3.95 40.05 5.53
C PRO A 153 3.89 39.43 6.93
N ASP A 154 4.94 39.64 7.73
CA ASP A 154 5.08 39.10 9.09
C ASP A 154 3.95 39.53 10.06
N ILE A 155 3.22 40.59 9.73
CA ILE A 155 2.06 41.06 10.51
C ILE A 155 0.84 40.13 10.38
N CYS A 156 0.82 39.25 9.39
CA CYS A 156 -0.22 38.26 9.19
C CYS A 156 0.04 36.99 9.98
N THR A 157 -1.03 36.31 10.38
CA THR A 157 -0.98 35.00 11.02
C THR A 157 -1.78 33.99 10.20
N MET A 158 -1.55 32.70 10.43
CA MET A 158 -2.34 31.63 9.80
C MET A 158 -3.35 31.10 10.81
N GLU A 159 -4.64 31.18 10.48
CA GLU A 159 -5.68 30.53 11.25
C GLU A 159 -5.74 29.04 10.90
N PRO A 160 -5.98 28.16 11.89
CA PRO A 160 -6.11 26.74 11.65
C PRO A 160 -7.32 26.44 10.74
N PRO A 161 -7.30 25.32 9.99
CA PRO A 161 -8.42 24.96 9.12
C PRO A 161 -9.71 24.83 9.91
N LYS A 162 -10.82 25.33 9.35
CA LYS A 162 -12.17 25.13 9.91
C LYS A 162 -12.52 23.62 9.89
N PRO A 163 -13.45 23.15 10.75
CA PRO A 163 -13.90 21.76 10.72
C PRO A 163 -14.33 21.32 9.31
N GLY A 164 -13.75 20.22 8.82
CA GLY A 164 -14.02 19.70 7.47
C GLY A 164 -13.26 20.38 6.33
N LYS A 165 -12.39 21.36 6.63
CA LYS A 165 -11.51 22.04 5.67
C LYS A 165 -10.06 21.58 5.84
N CYS A 166 -9.29 21.65 4.76
CA CYS A 166 -7.90 21.19 4.76
C CYS A 166 -6.90 22.32 4.99
N CYS A 167 -7.20 23.52 4.48
CA CYS A 167 -6.19 24.57 4.38
C CYS A 167 -6.36 25.67 5.43
N SER A 168 -5.24 26.08 6.02
CA SER A 168 -5.17 27.26 6.87
C SER A 168 -5.40 28.52 6.07
N THR A 169 -6.08 29.50 6.68
CA THR A 169 -6.41 30.77 6.05
C THR A 169 -5.60 31.91 6.67
N PRO A 170 -5.13 32.86 5.87
CA PRO A 170 -4.42 34.03 6.38
C PRO A 170 -5.37 34.96 7.14
N LYS A 171 -4.91 35.42 8.31
CA LYS A 171 -5.53 36.47 9.11
C LYS A 171 -4.56 37.63 9.21
N CYS A 172 -4.89 38.72 8.53
CA CYS A 172 -4.10 39.94 8.51
C CYS A 172 -4.90 41.11 9.09
N PRO A 173 -4.25 42.18 9.58
CA PRO A 173 -4.91 43.43 9.92
C PRO A 173 -5.55 44.11 8.70
N ASP A 174 -6.53 44.98 8.94
CA ASP A 174 -7.35 45.64 7.90
C ASP A 174 -6.53 46.41 6.85
N ASN A 175 -5.34 46.89 7.20
CA ASN A 175 -4.46 47.61 6.29
C ASN A 175 -3.66 46.70 5.33
N VAL A 176 -3.85 45.38 5.39
CA VAL A 176 -3.20 44.42 4.49
C VAL A 176 -4.24 43.82 3.54
N HIS A 177 -4.13 44.17 2.25
CA HIS A 177 -4.97 43.59 1.20
C HIS A 177 -4.37 42.29 0.67
N ILE A 178 -4.99 41.16 1.02
CA ILE A 178 -4.61 39.83 0.53
C ILE A 178 -5.08 39.67 -0.92
N LYS A 179 -4.14 39.38 -1.83
CA LYS A 179 -4.46 39.00 -3.21
C LYS A 179 -4.62 37.48 -3.28
N TYR A 180 -5.84 37.02 -3.48
CA TYR A 180 -6.14 35.62 -3.72
C TYR A 180 -5.76 35.24 -5.17
N PRO A 181 -5.22 34.04 -5.41
CA PRO A 181 -5.02 33.55 -6.77
C PRO A 181 -6.38 33.30 -7.45
N ASP A 182 -6.42 33.42 -8.77
CA ASP A 182 -7.63 33.17 -9.55
C ASP A 182 -8.15 31.74 -9.31
N GLY A 183 -9.44 31.62 -9.00
CA GLY A 183 -10.08 30.33 -8.72
C GLY A 183 -9.80 29.76 -7.33
N TYR A 184 -9.26 30.53 -6.38
CA TYR A 184 -9.08 30.10 -4.99
C TYR A 184 -10.41 29.67 -4.35
N THR A 185 -10.44 28.46 -3.81
CA THR A 185 -11.51 27.95 -2.95
C THR A 185 -10.95 27.56 -1.58
N GLU A 186 -11.70 27.86 -0.52
CA GLU A 186 -11.39 27.35 0.82
C GLU A 186 -11.77 25.85 0.87
N ASP A 187 -10.84 25.00 0.45
CA ASP A 187 -10.94 23.53 0.47
C ASP A 187 -10.54 22.91 1.82
#